data_AF-A0A0L7T1E2-F1
#
_entry.id   AF-A0A0L7T1E2-F1
#
_cell.length_a   1.000
_cell.length_b   1.000
_cell.length_c   1.000
_cell.angle_alpha   90.00
_cell.angle_beta   90.00
_cell.angle_gamma   90.00
#
_symmetry.space_group_name_H-M   'P 1'
#
loop_
_entity.id
_entity.type
_entity.pdbx_description
1 polymer ?
#
loop_
_entity_poly.entity_id
_entity_poly.type
_entity_poly.pdbx_seq_one_letter_code
_entity_poly.pdbx_strand_id
1 'polypeptide(L)'
;MSIDEKDNERRGNLSRRHALGKILLSAAAVGSIGKLAYANENVASTPKKELSKDRTPAQINGAPGIILDHATTSWAMGHNQLRRLKNNGPEDNYPLLQQLVEDKKYLTIDTPISLDRKIKLSVKDQIINGRANGIVTALANMKNEFLFELTADGARLHDMIMDNPLMLKSASGGRQGGVMISANFCEVADCYFYRMLQSVIAPANFGAYGTKIINNWFLECLGAGDGMNDLTSSRGEDRGDAVTIWGSGTIMTGNHAFCKEGEDARLAFHAEGLYNAKRKARDFDHKDIIMANNMAKGSFRRHFAMENINGGISIGNVSMGGATWWGEAYIQCKNINVKNTIRYINDPKILNGHAWKPIKAAIAVLNYNEGINIDSTVLIGKGTRAYGFAIATQTGEHHITLSGSMLNEGSPTNTALLLNQPKSFRVHNFDTRGFSRVAQITSKPGVNITSSNCYHELNGSGVGMSIARSNGGTISIDGDTYNGVETAFKLPNIDNLSINNTRVSGNGRFASLSGIKRSLVITNNNVTSDKNMSILYSEGPSPDIAVNINNNIGINSNITYSQSQLESINSVLNQKNKYAGKSISVGNKAVFVSLGNDPASPWLNLTTQKQVKPSGES
;
A
#
# COMPACT_ATOMS: atom_id res chain seq x y z
N MET A 1 -10.87 -19.36 -33.95
CA MET A 1 -9.48 -19.49 -33.48
C MET A 1 -8.57 -19.64 -34.67
N SER A 2 -7.78 -18.61 -34.96
CA SER A 2 -6.76 -18.68 -36.02
C SER A 2 -5.60 -19.59 -35.59
N ILE A 3 -4.77 -20.01 -36.56
CA ILE A 3 -3.55 -20.77 -36.30
C ILE A 3 -2.58 -19.98 -35.39
N ASP A 4 -2.58 -18.64 -35.50
CA ASP A 4 -1.75 -17.75 -34.69
C ASP A 4 -2.17 -17.67 -33.20
N GLU A 5 -3.47 -17.78 -32.91
CA GLU A 5 -3.96 -17.84 -31.51
C GLU A 5 -3.55 -19.15 -30.83
N LYS A 6 -3.56 -20.27 -31.57
CA LYS A 6 -3.13 -21.58 -31.05
C LYS A 6 -1.62 -21.68 -30.86
N ASP A 7 -0.84 -21.00 -31.69
CA ASP A 7 0.62 -20.95 -31.55
C ASP A 7 1.09 -20.03 -30.42
N ASN A 8 0.38 -18.93 -30.14
CA ASN A 8 0.67 -18.07 -28.97
C ASN A 8 0.36 -18.75 -27.63
N GLU A 9 -0.76 -19.48 -27.51
CA GLU A 9 -1.06 -20.25 -26.28
C GLU A 9 -0.09 -21.42 -26.07
N ARG A 10 0.32 -22.12 -27.14
CA ARG A 10 1.33 -23.18 -27.06
C ARG A 10 2.72 -22.64 -26.73
N ARG A 11 3.14 -21.49 -27.28
CA ARG A 11 4.42 -20.84 -26.98
C ARG A 11 4.52 -20.37 -25.52
N GLY A 12 3.45 -19.79 -24.96
CA GLY A 12 3.44 -19.30 -23.57
C GLY A 12 3.56 -20.41 -22.51
N ASN A 13 2.95 -21.58 -22.75
CA ASN A 13 2.98 -22.70 -21.79
C ASN A 13 4.24 -23.58 -21.90
N LEU A 14 4.79 -23.76 -23.10
CA LEU A 14 6.05 -24.50 -23.32
C LEU A 14 7.29 -23.69 -22.90
N SER A 15 7.27 -22.35 -23.01
CA SER A 15 8.38 -21.50 -22.59
C SER A 15 8.53 -21.45 -21.07
N ARG A 16 7.42 -21.38 -20.32
CA ARG A 16 7.41 -21.31 -18.84
C ARG A 16 8.03 -22.54 -18.18
N ARG A 17 7.61 -23.74 -18.58
CA ARG A 17 8.17 -24.99 -18.02
C ARG A 17 9.64 -25.19 -18.41
N HIS A 18 10.03 -24.83 -19.64
CA HIS A 18 11.43 -24.89 -20.07
C HIS A 18 12.33 -23.87 -19.36
N ALA A 19 11.86 -22.64 -19.18
CA ALA A 19 12.60 -21.60 -18.45
C ALA A 19 12.83 -22.02 -16.99
N LEU A 20 11.78 -22.47 -16.28
CA LEU A 20 11.89 -22.98 -14.91
C LEU A 20 12.81 -24.21 -14.80
N GLY A 21 12.68 -25.17 -15.73
CA GLY A 21 13.54 -26.36 -15.76
C GLY A 21 15.03 -26.02 -15.94
N LYS A 22 15.36 -24.99 -16.73
CA LYS A 22 16.75 -24.55 -16.93
C LYS A 22 17.27 -23.69 -15.78
N ILE A 23 16.45 -22.86 -15.15
CA ILE A 23 16.80 -22.13 -13.93
C ILE A 23 17.16 -23.14 -12.80
N LEU A 24 16.42 -24.24 -12.70
CA LEU A 24 16.74 -25.32 -11.77
C LEU A 24 18.08 -26.01 -12.12
N LEU A 25 18.36 -26.22 -13.41
CA LEU A 25 19.64 -26.78 -13.88
C LEU A 25 20.83 -25.83 -13.68
N SER A 26 20.67 -24.53 -13.89
CA SER A 26 21.72 -23.53 -13.61
C SER A 26 22.02 -23.45 -12.11
N ALA A 27 20.98 -23.45 -11.27
CA ALA A 27 21.13 -23.49 -9.81
C ALA A 27 21.84 -24.76 -9.34
N ALA A 28 21.54 -25.92 -9.93
CA ALA A 28 22.19 -27.19 -9.60
C ALA A 28 23.67 -27.24 -10.04
N ALA A 29 23.98 -26.72 -11.24
CA ALA A 29 25.34 -26.66 -11.76
C ALA A 29 26.25 -25.68 -11.00
N VAL A 30 25.69 -24.62 -10.42
CA VAL A 30 26.42 -23.67 -9.57
C VAL A 30 26.48 -24.16 -8.11
N GLY A 31 25.47 -24.89 -7.61
CA GLY A 31 25.44 -25.46 -6.26
C GLY A 31 26.53 -26.52 -6.01
N SER A 32 26.95 -27.26 -7.05
CA SER A 32 28.11 -28.17 -6.99
C SER A 32 29.44 -27.42 -6.90
N ILE A 33 29.54 -26.21 -7.47
CA ILE A 33 30.72 -25.34 -7.39
C ILE A 33 30.75 -24.56 -6.06
N GLY A 34 29.59 -24.12 -5.56
CA GLY A 34 29.47 -23.45 -4.26
C GLY A 34 29.94 -24.31 -3.08
N LYS A 35 29.71 -25.64 -3.13
CA LYS A 35 30.24 -26.58 -2.12
C LYS A 35 31.78 -26.70 -2.12
N LEU A 36 32.44 -26.38 -3.22
CA LEU A 36 33.91 -26.34 -3.31
C LEU A 36 34.50 -24.99 -2.86
N ALA A 37 33.76 -23.89 -3.05
CA ALA A 37 34.20 -22.56 -2.62
C ALA A 37 34.09 -22.35 -1.09
N TYR A 38 33.07 -22.92 -0.43
CA TYR A 38 32.94 -22.88 1.03
C TYR A 38 33.94 -23.78 1.78
N ALA A 39 34.64 -24.68 1.10
CA ALA A 39 35.67 -25.54 1.70
C ALA A 39 37.07 -24.90 1.74
N ASN A 40 37.26 -23.72 1.13
CA ASN A 40 38.56 -23.05 0.99
C ASN A 40 38.61 -21.65 1.62
N GLU A 41 37.81 -21.38 2.66
CA GLU A 41 38.11 -20.27 3.59
C GLU A 41 39.25 -20.70 4.52
N ASN A 42 40.48 -20.76 3.99
CA ASN A 42 41.76 -20.65 4.71
C ASN A 42 42.94 -21.04 3.79
N VAL A 43 43.30 -20.24 2.79
CA VAL A 43 44.70 -20.24 2.28
C VAL A 43 45.11 -18.86 1.79
N ALA A 44 46.32 -18.50 2.19
CA ALA A 44 47.08 -17.28 1.96
C ALA A 44 47.20 -16.83 0.49
N SER A 45 47.50 -15.52 0.38
CA SER A 45 47.97 -14.80 -0.80
C SER A 45 48.83 -15.66 -1.75
N THR A 46 48.32 -15.90 -2.96
CA THR A 46 49.08 -16.47 -4.08
C THR A 46 49.23 -15.39 -5.18
N PRO A 47 50.35 -15.32 -5.91
CA PRO A 47 50.73 -14.13 -6.66
C PRO A 47 49.86 -13.90 -7.90
N LYS A 48 49.66 -12.61 -8.23
CA LYS A 48 49.11 -12.16 -9.52
C LYS A 48 49.93 -12.75 -10.67
N LYS A 49 49.34 -13.68 -11.41
CA LYS A 49 49.88 -14.15 -12.68
C LYS A 49 49.48 -13.13 -13.75
N GLU A 50 50.48 -12.44 -14.32
CA GLU A 50 50.28 -11.53 -15.45
C GLU A 50 49.59 -12.26 -16.60
N LEU A 51 48.48 -11.70 -17.09
CA LEU A 51 47.89 -12.09 -18.36
C LEU A 51 48.83 -11.66 -19.48
N SER A 52 49.26 -12.63 -20.29
CA SER A 52 50.05 -12.41 -21.50
C SER A 52 49.35 -11.46 -22.46
N LYS A 53 50.13 -10.54 -23.03
CA LYS A 53 49.71 -9.41 -23.88
C LYS A 53 49.31 -9.76 -25.33
N ASP A 54 49.09 -11.03 -25.67
CA ASP A 54 48.76 -11.43 -27.03
C ASP A 54 47.41 -12.17 -27.09
N ARG A 55 46.33 -11.40 -27.15
CA ARG A 55 45.06 -11.84 -27.73
C ARG A 55 44.51 -10.72 -28.60
N THR A 56 44.78 -10.83 -29.89
CA THR A 56 44.08 -10.08 -30.93
C THR A 56 42.57 -10.30 -30.79
N PRO A 57 41.73 -9.24 -30.91
CA PRO A 57 40.28 -9.41 -30.96
C PRO A 57 39.95 -10.28 -32.17
N ALA A 58 39.20 -11.36 -31.98
CA ALA A 58 38.68 -12.14 -33.09
C ALA A 58 37.74 -11.25 -33.91
N GLN A 59 38.18 -10.83 -35.10
CA GLN A 59 37.35 -10.09 -36.04
C GLN A 59 36.17 -10.96 -36.48
N ILE A 60 34.97 -10.40 -36.40
CA ILE A 60 33.75 -10.98 -36.95
C ILE A 60 33.87 -10.89 -38.49
N ASN A 61 34.27 -11.98 -39.14
CA ASN A 61 34.32 -12.06 -40.60
C ASN A 61 32.90 -12.15 -41.17
N GLY A 62 32.52 -11.16 -41.98
CA GLY A 62 31.19 -11.05 -42.58
C GLY A 62 30.98 -11.82 -43.89
N ALA A 63 29.69 -11.90 -44.25
CA ALA A 63 29.03 -12.10 -45.57
C ALA A 63 28.14 -13.36 -45.68
N PRO A 64 27.08 -13.39 -46.53
CA PRO A 64 26.11 -12.36 -46.93
C PRO A 64 24.65 -12.75 -46.56
N GLY A 65 23.83 -11.76 -46.20
CA GLY A 65 22.40 -11.94 -45.86
C GLY A 65 21.91 -10.82 -44.94
N ILE A 66 21.62 -9.66 -45.54
CA ILE A 66 21.31 -8.40 -44.88
C ILE A 66 20.02 -8.48 -44.03
N ILE A 67 20.18 -8.35 -42.72
CA ILE A 67 19.47 -7.32 -41.93
C ILE A 67 20.59 -6.57 -41.20
N LEU A 68 21.05 -5.44 -41.76
CA LEU A 68 22.27 -4.73 -41.32
C LEU A 68 22.25 -4.36 -39.82
N ASP A 69 21.04 -4.18 -39.27
CA ASP A 69 20.82 -3.74 -37.89
C ASP A 69 20.41 -4.84 -36.91
N HIS A 70 20.32 -6.11 -37.33
CA HIS A 70 19.92 -7.23 -36.46
C HIS A 70 21.04 -8.26 -36.28
N ALA A 71 21.22 -8.76 -35.06
CA ALA A 71 22.07 -9.92 -34.79
C ALA A 71 21.44 -10.89 -33.78
N THR A 72 21.93 -12.13 -33.77
CA THR A 72 21.64 -13.13 -32.73
C THR A 72 22.92 -13.56 -32.02
N THR A 73 22.83 -13.89 -30.74
CA THR A 73 23.99 -14.32 -29.94
C THR A 73 24.59 -15.64 -30.42
N SER A 74 23.77 -16.59 -30.86
CA SER A 74 24.19 -17.88 -31.42
C SER A 74 25.05 -17.74 -32.68
N TRP A 75 24.75 -16.73 -33.50
CA TRP A 75 25.47 -16.44 -34.73
C TRP A 75 26.70 -15.59 -34.46
N ALA A 76 26.53 -14.48 -33.74
CA ALA A 76 27.60 -13.49 -33.51
C ALA A 76 28.70 -13.99 -32.56
N MET A 77 28.37 -14.88 -31.61
CA MET A 77 29.34 -15.44 -30.64
C MET A 77 29.68 -16.91 -30.94
N GLY A 78 29.45 -17.37 -32.18
CA GLY A 78 29.39 -18.76 -32.61
C GLY A 78 30.45 -19.76 -32.08
N HIS A 79 30.00 -21.01 -31.94
CA HIS A 79 30.71 -22.29 -31.71
C HIS A 79 31.69 -22.44 -30.52
N ASN A 80 32.28 -21.38 -29.99
CA ASN A 80 33.21 -21.46 -28.88
C ASN A 80 32.51 -21.68 -27.52
N GLN A 81 31.29 -21.17 -27.31
CA GLN A 81 30.56 -21.35 -26.04
C GLN A 81 30.13 -22.80 -25.78
N LEU A 82 29.62 -23.51 -26.80
CA LEU A 82 29.11 -24.89 -26.65
C LEU A 82 30.20 -25.94 -26.35
N ARG A 83 31.44 -25.74 -26.85
CA ARG A 83 32.59 -26.59 -26.51
C ARG A 83 33.20 -26.27 -25.13
N ARG A 84 33.07 -25.04 -24.64
CA ARG A 84 33.73 -24.56 -23.40
C ARG A 84 32.90 -24.78 -22.13
N LEU A 85 31.57 -24.76 -22.24
CA LEU A 85 30.64 -25.13 -21.16
C LEU A 85 30.86 -26.54 -20.59
N LYS A 86 31.49 -27.45 -21.36
CA LYS A 86 31.77 -28.82 -20.91
C LYS A 86 32.94 -28.95 -19.93
N ASN A 87 33.88 -27.99 -19.88
CA ASN A 87 35.16 -28.20 -19.18
C ASN A 87 35.54 -27.17 -18.09
N ASN A 88 35.05 -25.91 -18.09
CA ASN A 88 35.62 -24.85 -17.23
C ASN A 88 34.63 -23.94 -16.46
N GLY A 89 33.33 -24.25 -16.41
CA GLY A 89 32.33 -23.39 -15.75
C GLY A 89 31.94 -22.16 -16.59
N PRO A 90 31.10 -21.24 -16.05
CA PRO A 90 30.65 -20.06 -16.77
C PRO A 90 31.78 -19.02 -16.95
N GLU A 91 32.11 -18.69 -18.20
CA GLU A 91 33.07 -17.63 -18.57
C GLU A 91 32.35 -16.29 -18.77
N ASP A 92 33.02 -15.17 -18.47
CA ASP A 92 32.48 -13.83 -18.71
C ASP A 92 32.32 -13.53 -20.21
N ASN A 93 31.13 -13.09 -20.61
CA ASN A 93 30.75 -12.73 -21.96
C ASN A 93 30.59 -11.22 -22.16
N TYR A 94 30.89 -10.39 -21.14
CA TYR A 94 30.71 -8.95 -21.20
C TYR A 94 31.35 -8.29 -22.44
N PRO A 95 32.64 -8.52 -22.79
CA PRO A 95 33.27 -7.79 -23.90
C PRO A 95 32.59 -8.03 -25.24
N LEU A 96 32.20 -9.28 -25.51
CA LEU A 96 31.56 -9.68 -26.77
C LEU A 96 30.12 -9.17 -26.84
N LEU A 97 29.36 -9.28 -25.75
CA LEU A 97 27.98 -8.82 -25.73
C LEU A 97 27.90 -7.29 -25.77
N GLN A 98 28.79 -6.57 -25.07
CA GLN A 98 28.83 -5.11 -25.09
C GLN A 98 29.12 -4.60 -26.51
N GLN A 99 30.11 -5.17 -27.19
CA GLN A 99 30.39 -4.83 -28.60
C GLN A 99 29.17 -5.09 -29.49
N LEU A 100 28.51 -6.23 -29.33
CA LEU A 100 27.34 -6.57 -30.14
C LEU A 100 26.16 -5.61 -29.91
N VAL A 101 25.97 -5.15 -28.67
CA VAL A 101 24.97 -4.15 -28.29
C VAL A 101 25.33 -2.76 -28.84
N GLU A 102 26.60 -2.42 -28.96
CA GLU A 102 27.04 -1.16 -29.59
C GLU A 102 26.85 -1.18 -31.11
N ASP A 103 27.07 -2.33 -31.74
CA ASP A 103 27.05 -2.48 -33.19
C ASP A 103 25.62 -2.65 -33.77
N LYS A 104 24.62 -2.98 -32.95
CA LYS A 104 23.31 -3.45 -33.42
C LYS A 104 22.13 -2.77 -32.73
N LYS A 105 21.21 -2.23 -33.53
CA LYS A 105 19.95 -1.67 -33.04
C LYS A 105 18.94 -2.74 -32.61
N TYR A 106 19.00 -3.91 -33.23
CA TYR A 106 18.15 -5.06 -32.91
C TYR A 106 19.05 -6.23 -32.50
N LEU A 107 18.81 -6.82 -31.34
CA LEU A 107 19.56 -7.97 -30.85
C LEU A 107 18.63 -9.06 -30.34
N THR A 108 18.94 -10.31 -30.64
CA THR A 108 18.28 -11.48 -30.05
C THR A 108 19.26 -12.30 -29.22
N ILE A 109 18.97 -12.45 -27.93
CA ILE A 109 19.72 -13.30 -27.01
C ILE A 109 19.06 -14.69 -26.97
N ASP A 110 19.72 -15.66 -27.61
CA ASP A 110 19.30 -17.03 -27.81
C ASP A 110 20.30 -18.08 -27.33
N THR A 111 21.42 -17.66 -26.73
CA THR A 111 22.38 -18.54 -26.05
C THR A 111 22.60 -18.12 -24.59
N PRO A 112 23.03 -19.03 -23.70
CA PRO A 112 23.41 -18.68 -22.34
C PRO A 112 24.55 -17.65 -22.32
N ILE A 113 24.39 -16.61 -21.50
CA ILE A 113 25.34 -15.52 -21.29
C ILE A 113 25.64 -15.42 -19.79
N SER A 114 26.90 -15.28 -19.43
CA SER A 114 27.34 -14.92 -18.09
C SER A 114 28.06 -13.59 -18.11
N LEU A 115 27.78 -12.72 -17.14
CA LEU A 115 28.28 -11.35 -17.09
C LEU A 115 28.97 -11.08 -15.77
N ASP A 116 30.19 -10.56 -15.81
CA ASP A 116 30.89 -10.03 -14.64
C ASP A 116 30.72 -8.51 -14.46
N ARG A 117 30.14 -7.86 -15.47
CA ARG A 117 29.89 -6.41 -15.58
C ARG A 117 28.58 -6.12 -16.30
N LYS A 118 28.01 -4.94 -16.04
CA LYS A 118 26.76 -4.47 -16.66
C LYS A 118 26.89 -4.19 -18.15
N ILE A 119 25.88 -4.56 -18.93
CA ILE A 119 25.76 -4.22 -20.35
C ILE A 119 25.00 -2.90 -20.50
N LYS A 120 25.54 -1.96 -21.28
CA LYS A 120 24.93 -0.65 -21.51
C LYS A 120 24.27 -0.58 -22.88
N LEU A 121 22.99 -0.26 -22.90
CA LEU A 121 22.21 0.02 -24.10
C LEU A 121 22.26 1.52 -24.36
N SER A 122 23.13 1.93 -25.29
CA SER A 122 23.43 3.33 -25.62
C SER A 122 22.85 3.79 -26.95
N VAL A 123 22.17 2.89 -27.68
CA VAL A 123 21.55 3.19 -28.97
C VAL A 123 20.08 3.57 -28.77
N LYS A 124 19.66 4.70 -29.34
CA LYS A 124 18.26 5.16 -29.27
C LYS A 124 17.32 4.18 -29.99
N ASP A 125 16.16 3.93 -29.39
CA ASP A 125 15.14 2.99 -29.91
C ASP A 125 15.69 1.57 -30.15
N GLN A 126 16.72 1.17 -29.38
CA GLN A 126 17.31 -0.16 -29.45
C GLN A 126 16.34 -1.21 -28.87
N ILE A 127 16.30 -2.39 -29.48
CA ILE A 127 15.46 -3.49 -29.03
C ILE A 127 16.33 -4.73 -28.81
N ILE A 128 16.32 -5.25 -27.59
CA ILE A 128 16.92 -6.53 -27.25
C ILE A 128 15.80 -7.50 -26.84
N ASN A 129 15.70 -8.61 -27.56
CA ASN A 129 14.73 -9.66 -27.28
C ASN A 129 15.43 -10.93 -26.80
N GLY A 130 14.91 -11.57 -25.76
CA GLY A 130 15.32 -12.90 -25.35
C GLY A 130 14.61 -14.01 -26.13
N ARG A 131 15.17 -15.21 -26.07
CA ARG A 131 14.54 -16.47 -26.50
C ARG A 131 14.71 -17.48 -25.37
N ALA A 132 13.92 -18.55 -25.38
CA ALA A 132 13.92 -19.57 -24.31
C ALA A 132 15.29 -20.24 -24.04
N ASN A 133 16.25 -20.15 -24.97
CA ASN A 133 17.62 -20.63 -24.78
C ASN A 133 18.60 -19.56 -24.28
N GLY A 134 18.23 -18.28 -24.37
CA GLY A 134 19.01 -17.14 -23.91
C GLY A 134 18.74 -16.84 -22.44
N ILE A 135 19.65 -17.24 -21.57
CA ILE A 135 19.62 -16.93 -20.13
C ILE A 135 20.83 -16.07 -19.82
N VAL A 136 20.62 -14.91 -19.21
CA VAL A 136 21.67 -13.99 -18.77
C VAL A 136 21.90 -14.15 -17.28
N THR A 137 23.13 -14.45 -16.88
CA THR A 137 23.49 -14.83 -15.50
C THR A 137 24.54 -13.89 -14.90
N ALA A 138 24.35 -13.51 -13.64
CA ALA A 138 25.32 -12.71 -12.90
C ALA A 138 26.49 -13.57 -12.37
N LEU A 139 27.73 -13.15 -12.63
CA LEU A 139 28.94 -13.69 -12.01
C LEU A 139 29.31 -12.93 -10.73
N ALA A 140 30.26 -13.43 -9.94
CA ALA A 140 30.57 -12.95 -8.59
C ALA A 140 30.83 -11.43 -8.48
N ASN A 141 31.42 -10.81 -9.51
CA ASN A 141 31.72 -9.38 -9.54
C ASN A 141 30.47 -8.47 -9.64
N MET A 142 29.30 -9.04 -9.96
CA MET A 142 28.05 -8.31 -10.13
C MET A 142 27.33 -7.96 -8.82
N LYS A 143 27.95 -8.20 -7.65
CA LYS A 143 27.34 -7.93 -6.33
C LYS A 143 26.83 -6.49 -6.16
N ASN A 144 27.43 -5.54 -6.89
CA ASN A 144 27.10 -4.12 -6.82
C ASN A 144 26.65 -3.54 -8.17
N GLU A 145 26.26 -4.39 -9.12
CA GLU A 145 25.93 -4.00 -10.50
C GLU A 145 24.63 -4.63 -11.01
N PHE A 146 24.04 -4.00 -12.03
CA PHE A 146 22.87 -4.52 -12.75
C PHE A 146 23.30 -5.29 -13.99
N LEU A 147 22.56 -6.32 -14.43
CA LEU A 147 22.88 -7.01 -15.68
C LEU A 147 22.83 -6.06 -16.90
N PHE A 148 21.82 -5.18 -16.93
CA PHE A 148 21.62 -4.21 -18.00
C PHE A 148 21.41 -2.79 -17.47
N GLU A 149 21.89 -1.81 -18.22
CA GLU A 149 21.62 -0.38 -18.02
C GLU A 149 21.09 0.25 -19.33
N LEU A 150 19.90 0.81 -19.30
CA LEU A 150 19.27 1.49 -20.44
C LEU A 150 19.63 2.97 -20.37
N THR A 151 20.57 3.39 -21.21
CA THR A 151 21.13 4.75 -21.21
C THR A 151 20.64 5.63 -22.36
N ALA A 152 19.88 5.06 -23.31
CA ALA A 152 19.31 5.77 -24.44
C ALA A 152 17.78 5.71 -24.46
N ASP A 153 17.16 6.81 -24.87
CA ASP A 153 15.69 6.93 -24.92
C ASP A 153 15.08 5.88 -25.86
N GLY A 154 13.92 5.35 -25.49
CA GLY A 154 13.17 4.39 -26.31
C GLY A 154 13.74 2.97 -26.31
N ALA A 155 14.81 2.70 -25.56
CA ALA A 155 15.42 1.38 -25.47
C ALA A 155 14.46 0.35 -24.83
N ARG A 156 14.46 -0.87 -25.36
CA ARG A 156 13.52 -1.93 -24.99
C ARG A 156 14.22 -3.25 -24.72
N LEU A 157 13.83 -3.89 -23.61
CA LEU A 157 14.19 -5.26 -23.26
C LEU A 157 12.91 -6.10 -23.21
N HIS A 158 12.81 -7.11 -24.08
CA HIS A 158 11.67 -8.03 -24.10
C HIS A 158 12.10 -9.49 -23.98
N ASP A 159 11.21 -10.35 -23.48
CA ASP A 159 11.37 -11.81 -23.48
C ASP A 159 12.66 -12.33 -22.82
N MET A 160 13.32 -11.50 -22.00
CA MET A 160 14.61 -11.82 -21.39
C MET A 160 14.44 -12.80 -20.23
N ILE A 161 15.40 -13.72 -20.07
CA ILE A 161 15.52 -14.54 -18.86
C ILE A 161 16.81 -14.12 -18.15
N MET A 162 16.68 -13.58 -16.95
CA MET A 162 17.78 -13.05 -16.15
C MET A 162 17.83 -13.72 -14.79
N ASP A 163 19.01 -14.17 -14.37
CA ASP A 163 19.21 -14.93 -13.15
C ASP A 163 20.43 -14.45 -12.37
N ASN A 164 20.28 -14.36 -11.05
CA ASN A 164 21.36 -14.16 -10.09
C ASN A 164 21.62 -15.48 -9.35
N PRO A 165 22.36 -16.43 -9.96
CA PRO A 165 22.48 -17.79 -9.44
C PRO A 165 23.25 -17.85 -8.12
N LEU A 166 24.12 -16.87 -7.86
CA LEU A 166 24.93 -16.76 -6.66
C LEU A 166 24.19 -16.01 -5.52
N MET A 167 22.93 -15.62 -5.72
CA MET A 167 22.13 -14.83 -4.76
C MET A 167 22.90 -13.60 -4.23
N LEU A 168 23.65 -12.96 -5.13
CA LEU A 168 24.46 -11.80 -4.80
C LEU A 168 23.56 -10.69 -4.27
N LYS A 169 23.90 -10.17 -3.09
CA LYS A 169 23.21 -9.04 -2.46
C LYS A 169 24.18 -8.15 -1.70
N SER A 170 23.87 -6.87 -1.62
CA SER A 170 24.66 -5.85 -0.91
C SER A 170 23.75 -5.03 0.00
N ALA A 171 24.14 -4.88 1.27
CA ALA A 171 23.39 -4.08 2.25
C ALA A 171 23.70 -2.57 2.17
N SER A 172 24.79 -2.19 1.49
CA SER A 172 25.24 -0.79 1.30
C SER A 172 26.01 -0.64 -0.02
N GLY A 173 26.27 0.59 -0.47
CA GLY A 173 27.01 0.87 -1.71
C GLY A 173 26.22 0.66 -3.00
N GLY A 174 26.83 0.09 -4.04
CA GLY A 174 26.12 -0.33 -5.26
C GLY A 174 25.11 -1.45 -4.97
N ARG A 175 24.29 -1.83 -5.96
CA ARG A 175 23.19 -2.80 -5.80
C ARG A 175 23.25 -3.83 -6.89
N GLN A 176 23.09 -5.10 -6.54
CA GLN A 176 22.85 -6.13 -7.53
C GLN A 176 21.45 -5.96 -8.13
N GLY A 177 21.33 -6.13 -9.44
CA GLY A 177 20.01 -6.24 -10.04
C GLY A 177 19.93 -6.70 -11.48
N GLY A 178 18.72 -6.69 -12.02
CA GLY A 178 18.44 -7.04 -13.42
C GLY A 178 18.67 -5.86 -14.34
N VAL A 179 17.82 -4.84 -14.25
CA VAL A 179 17.79 -3.70 -15.19
C VAL A 179 17.79 -2.38 -14.44
N MET A 180 18.71 -1.49 -14.81
CA MET A 180 18.70 -0.08 -14.43
C MET A 180 18.26 0.79 -15.62
N ILE A 181 17.33 1.71 -15.40
CA ILE A 181 16.77 2.61 -16.41
C ILE A 181 17.29 4.02 -16.14
N SER A 182 18.17 4.48 -17.01
CA SER A 182 18.81 5.80 -16.97
C SER A 182 18.42 6.66 -18.20
N ALA A 183 17.26 6.36 -18.81
CA ALA A 183 16.73 7.02 -20.00
C ALA A 183 15.19 7.06 -20.01
N ASN A 184 14.60 7.85 -20.90
CA ASN A 184 13.14 8.04 -21.03
C ASN A 184 12.53 7.06 -22.05
N PHE A 185 11.21 6.86 -21.94
CA PHE A 185 10.43 6.05 -22.89
C PHE A 185 10.93 4.61 -23.02
N CYS A 186 11.64 4.12 -22.00
CA CYS A 186 12.17 2.77 -21.98
C CYS A 186 11.08 1.75 -21.68
N GLU A 187 11.23 0.55 -22.22
CA GLU A 187 10.29 -0.55 -22.02
C GLU A 187 11.01 -1.81 -21.54
N VAL A 188 10.47 -2.44 -20.50
CA VAL A 188 10.88 -3.76 -20.02
C VAL A 188 9.62 -4.62 -19.98
N ALA A 189 9.52 -5.58 -20.90
CA ALA A 189 8.29 -6.36 -21.07
C ALA A 189 8.53 -7.87 -21.17
N ASP A 190 7.60 -8.67 -20.66
CA ASP A 190 7.58 -10.12 -20.83
C ASP A 190 8.87 -10.84 -20.36
N CYS A 191 9.61 -10.24 -19.43
CA CYS A 191 10.89 -10.76 -18.94
C CYS A 191 10.71 -11.58 -17.64
N TYR A 192 11.65 -12.49 -17.40
CA TYR A 192 11.83 -13.25 -16.17
C TYR A 192 13.07 -12.78 -15.42
N PHE A 193 12.88 -12.38 -14.17
CA PHE A 193 13.93 -12.00 -13.25
C PHE A 193 13.93 -12.99 -12.08
N TYR A 194 15.04 -13.69 -11.89
CA TYR A 194 15.15 -14.73 -10.87
C TYR A 194 16.23 -14.37 -9.85
N ARG A 195 15.88 -14.38 -8.55
CA ARG A 195 16.79 -14.14 -7.41
C ARG A 195 17.49 -12.78 -7.41
N MET A 196 16.85 -11.76 -7.99
CA MET A 196 17.40 -10.41 -8.02
C MET A 196 17.20 -9.72 -6.66
N LEU A 197 18.21 -8.96 -6.21
CA LEU A 197 18.03 -8.01 -5.11
C LEU A 197 17.21 -6.79 -5.56
N GLN A 198 17.50 -6.24 -6.74
CA GLN A 198 16.63 -5.28 -7.41
C GLN A 198 16.33 -5.75 -8.82
N SER A 199 15.07 -5.99 -9.19
CA SER A 199 14.81 -6.52 -10.53
C SER A 199 14.85 -5.41 -11.59
N VAL A 200 14.03 -4.36 -11.41
CA VAL A 200 14.04 -3.18 -12.27
C VAL A 200 14.05 -1.91 -11.42
N ILE A 201 14.95 -0.98 -11.76
CA ILE A 201 15.04 0.33 -11.11
C ILE A 201 15.15 1.47 -12.12
N ALA A 202 14.48 2.58 -11.88
CA ALA A 202 14.81 3.88 -12.47
C ALA A 202 15.20 4.84 -11.34
N PRO A 203 16.49 5.15 -11.13
CA PRO A 203 16.96 5.73 -9.87
C PRO A 203 16.57 7.22 -9.70
N ALA A 204 16.51 7.65 -8.43
CA ALA A 204 16.10 9.01 -8.04
C ALA A 204 16.94 10.15 -8.63
N ASN A 205 18.20 9.88 -8.99
CA ASN A 205 19.10 10.87 -9.60
C ASN A 205 18.83 11.08 -11.10
N PHE A 206 18.10 10.17 -11.76
CA PHE A 206 17.73 10.31 -13.16
C PHE A 206 16.31 10.85 -13.32
N GLY A 207 15.32 10.17 -12.72
CA GLY A 207 13.93 10.59 -12.82
C GLY A 207 13.27 10.22 -14.15
N ALA A 208 13.02 8.94 -14.38
CA ALA A 208 12.57 8.47 -15.69
C ALA A 208 11.18 8.97 -16.08
N TYR A 209 10.98 9.23 -17.37
CA TYR A 209 9.69 9.63 -17.92
C TYR A 209 9.22 8.64 -18.99
N GLY A 210 7.94 8.26 -18.97
CA GLY A 210 7.33 7.46 -20.03
C GLY A 210 7.71 5.97 -20.01
N THR A 211 8.24 5.48 -18.88
CA THR A 211 8.71 4.10 -18.75
C THR A 211 7.57 3.10 -18.71
N LYS A 212 7.76 1.94 -19.31
CA LYS A 212 6.79 0.83 -19.31
C LYS A 212 7.41 -0.42 -18.73
N ILE A 213 6.80 -0.96 -17.67
CA ILE A 213 7.17 -2.24 -17.05
C ILE A 213 5.96 -3.17 -17.16
N ILE A 214 5.99 -4.10 -18.12
CA ILE A 214 4.79 -4.80 -18.58
C ILE A 214 4.96 -6.33 -18.53
N ASN A 215 4.00 -7.06 -17.97
CA ASN A 215 3.93 -8.54 -18.04
C ASN A 215 5.17 -9.30 -17.55
N ASN A 216 5.97 -8.71 -16.66
CA ASN A 216 7.20 -9.35 -16.17
C ASN A 216 6.93 -10.30 -14.99
N TRP A 217 7.84 -11.25 -14.80
CA TRP A 217 7.89 -12.16 -13.66
C TRP A 217 9.13 -11.90 -12.82
N PHE A 218 8.94 -11.40 -11.60
CA PHE A 218 9.96 -11.19 -10.59
C PHE A 218 9.85 -12.29 -9.54
N LEU A 219 10.76 -13.27 -9.62
CA LEU A 219 10.67 -14.52 -8.87
C LEU A 219 11.83 -14.65 -7.89
N GLU A 220 11.51 -15.14 -6.70
CA GLU A 220 12.46 -15.27 -5.59
C GLU A 220 13.22 -13.96 -5.30
N CYS A 221 12.54 -12.82 -5.34
CA CYS A 221 13.17 -11.53 -5.04
C CYS A 221 13.87 -11.57 -3.69
N LEU A 222 15.10 -11.05 -3.64
CA LEU A 222 15.93 -11.03 -2.44
C LEU A 222 15.71 -9.74 -1.64
N GLY A 223 16.00 -9.80 -0.35
CA GLY A 223 15.98 -8.66 0.55
C GLY A 223 17.38 -8.21 0.95
N ALA A 224 17.48 -6.95 1.38
CA ALA A 224 18.70 -6.40 1.99
C ALA A 224 18.55 -6.15 3.50
N GLY A 225 17.35 -6.33 4.07
CA GLY A 225 17.16 -6.26 5.51
C GLY A 225 17.83 -7.45 6.20
N ASP A 226 18.24 -7.27 7.46
CA ASP A 226 18.93 -8.31 8.26
C ASP A 226 17.96 -9.45 8.73
N GLY A 227 16.76 -9.51 8.14
CA GLY A 227 15.81 -10.63 8.28
C GLY A 227 14.85 -10.50 9.47
N MET A 228 13.92 -11.46 9.55
CA MET A 228 12.79 -11.46 10.50
C MET A 228 13.14 -11.48 11.98
N ASN A 229 14.40 -11.73 12.35
CA ASN A 229 14.84 -11.92 13.74
C ASN A 229 15.67 -10.76 14.29
N ASP A 230 16.12 -9.81 13.45
CA ASP A 230 16.86 -8.64 13.93
C ASP A 230 15.92 -7.46 14.15
N LEU A 231 15.60 -7.22 15.43
CA LEU A 231 14.68 -6.17 15.85
C LEU A 231 15.31 -4.76 15.84
N THR A 232 16.64 -4.69 15.69
CA THR A 232 17.41 -3.45 15.81
C THR A 232 17.88 -2.90 14.48
N SER A 233 17.93 -3.75 13.44
CA SER A 233 18.42 -3.35 12.13
C SER A 233 17.51 -2.34 11.44
N SER A 234 18.10 -1.19 11.07
CA SER A 234 17.52 -0.19 10.17
C SER A 234 17.88 -0.44 8.70
N ARG A 235 18.56 -1.55 8.36
CA ARG A 235 19.04 -1.82 7.00
C ARG A 235 17.91 -2.18 6.04
N GLY A 236 18.22 -2.10 4.75
CA GLY A 236 17.35 -2.54 3.67
C GLY A 236 16.21 -1.58 3.30
N GLU A 237 16.13 -0.39 3.90
CA GLU A 237 15.08 0.58 3.53
C GLU A 237 15.33 1.26 2.18
N ASP A 238 16.45 1.01 1.51
CA ASP A 238 16.73 1.52 0.16
C ASP A 238 16.84 0.42 -0.92
N ARG A 239 16.56 -0.86 -0.58
CA ARG A 239 16.90 -2.04 -1.40
C ARG A 239 15.93 -3.21 -1.23
N GLY A 240 16.00 -4.18 -2.14
CA GLY A 240 15.15 -5.38 -2.09
C GLY A 240 13.82 -5.15 -2.78
N ASP A 241 13.87 -4.58 -3.99
CA ASP A 241 12.68 -4.15 -4.72
C ASP A 241 12.49 -4.99 -5.98
N ALA A 242 11.26 -5.45 -6.26
CA ALA A 242 11.01 -6.03 -7.59
C ALA A 242 11.01 -4.90 -8.63
N VAL A 243 10.19 -3.86 -8.44
CA VAL A 243 10.17 -2.68 -9.30
C VAL A 243 10.19 -1.42 -8.45
N THR A 244 11.17 -0.53 -8.70
CA THR A 244 11.14 0.83 -8.17
C THR A 244 11.42 1.86 -9.23
N ILE A 245 10.48 2.77 -9.46
CA ILE A 245 10.63 3.86 -10.40
C ILE A 245 10.54 5.20 -9.67
N TRP A 246 11.62 5.97 -9.74
CA TRP A 246 11.60 7.38 -9.45
C TRP A 246 11.36 8.14 -10.76
N GLY A 247 10.23 8.85 -10.87
CA GLY A 247 9.84 9.47 -12.13
C GLY A 247 8.33 9.52 -12.39
N SER A 248 7.93 9.51 -13.66
CA SER A 248 6.57 9.85 -14.11
C SER A 248 6.20 9.28 -15.47
N GLY A 249 4.93 9.42 -15.83
CA GLY A 249 4.36 8.89 -17.07
C GLY A 249 4.56 7.37 -17.17
N THR A 250 4.78 6.72 -16.02
CA THR A 250 5.18 5.33 -15.95
C THR A 250 3.96 4.44 -15.84
N ILE A 251 3.98 3.34 -16.59
CA ILE A 251 2.98 2.29 -16.54
C ILE A 251 3.64 1.01 -16.02
N MET A 252 3.14 0.50 -14.90
CA MET A 252 3.47 -0.82 -14.37
C MET A 252 2.23 -1.69 -14.46
N THR A 253 2.22 -2.66 -15.38
CA THR A 253 1.03 -3.50 -15.53
C THR A 253 1.27 -4.96 -15.88
N GLY A 254 0.40 -5.84 -15.39
CA GLY A 254 0.45 -7.28 -15.67
C GLY A 254 1.62 -8.03 -15.01
N ASN A 255 2.36 -7.38 -14.11
CA ASN A 255 3.57 -7.94 -13.53
C ASN A 255 3.28 -8.82 -12.30
N HIS A 256 4.18 -9.76 -12.03
CA HIS A 256 4.08 -10.68 -10.90
C HIS A 256 5.36 -10.63 -10.06
N ALA A 257 5.25 -10.39 -8.76
CA ALA A 257 6.39 -10.33 -7.84
C ALA A 257 6.23 -11.31 -6.68
N PHE A 258 7.24 -12.16 -6.48
CA PHE A 258 7.30 -13.17 -5.44
C PHE A 258 8.60 -13.02 -4.66
N CYS A 259 8.49 -12.60 -3.39
CA CYS A 259 9.64 -12.55 -2.49
C CYS A 259 10.05 -13.97 -2.12
N LYS A 260 11.36 -14.22 -2.09
CA LYS A 260 11.90 -15.47 -1.57
C LYS A 260 11.56 -15.61 -0.08
N GLU A 261 11.21 -16.81 0.35
CA GLU A 261 10.93 -17.11 1.74
C GLU A 261 12.16 -16.79 2.63
N GLY A 262 11.91 -16.21 3.80
CA GLY A 262 12.95 -15.82 4.76
C GLY A 262 13.64 -14.47 4.48
N GLU A 263 13.40 -13.85 3.33
CA GLU A 263 14.00 -12.57 2.97
C GLU A 263 13.23 -11.37 3.57
N ASP A 264 13.94 -10.27 3.82
CA ASP A 264 13.40 -8.95 4.17
C ASP A 264 13.58 -7.97 3.01
N ALA A 265 12.69 -8.13 2.03
CA ALA A 265 12.59 -7.28 0.85
C ALA A 265 11.73 -6.05 1.15
N ARG A 266 12.04 -4.91 0.54
CA ARG A 266 11.37 -3.64 0.85
C ARG A 266 10.07 -3.49 0.06
N LEU A 267 10.08 -3.62 -1.27
CA LEU A 267 8.94 -3.30 -2.12
C LEU A 267 8.71 -4.34 -3.22
N ALA A 268 7.46 -4.72 -3.47
CA ALA A 268 7.15 -5.39 -4.74
C ALA A 268 7.06 -4.35 -5.87
N PHE A 269 6.14 -3.39 -5.76
CA PHE A 269 5.96 -2.35 -6.76
C PHE A 269 5.93 -0.97 -6.12
N HIS A 270 6.82 -0.09 -6.57
CA HIS A 270 6.95 1.25 -6.03
C HIS A 270 7.14 2.29 -7.12
N ALA A 271 6.37 3.38 -7.01
CA ALA A 271 6.57 4.58 -7.77
C ALA A 271 6.74 5.78 -6.83
N GLU A 272 7.75 6.60 -7.10
CA GLU A 272 8.05 7.78 -6.31
C GLU A 272 8.26 9.03 -7.19
N GLY A 273 7.59 10.12 -6.84
CA GLY A 273 7.76 11.41 -7.48
C GLY A 273 9.04 12.11 -7.04
N LEU A 274 9.72 12.80 -7.96
CA LEU A 274 10.99 13.46 -7.66
C LEU A 274 10.80 14.72 -6.79
N TYR A 275 11.49 14.76 -5.63
CA TYR A 275 11.39 15.86 -4.66
C TYR A 275 11.85 17.23 -5.22
N ASN A 276 12.78 17.24 -6.18
CA ASN A 276 13.43 18.44 -6.74
C ASN A 276 13.47 18.49 -8.28
N ALA A 277 12.53 17.83 -8.97
CA ALA A 277 12.46 17.96 -10.44
C ALA A 277 12.36 19.45 -10.78
N LYS A 278 13.40 20.00 -11.43
CA LYS A 278 13.35 21.39 -11.89
C LYS A 278 12.12 21.50 -12.77
N ARG A 279 11.16 22.36 -12.41
CA ARG A 279 9.95 22.71 -13.19
C ARG A 279 10.25 23.26 -14.61
N LYS A 280 11.48 23.14 -15.11
CA LYS A 280 11.93 23.68 -16.39
C LYS A 280 12.24 22.54 -17.34
N ALA A 281 11.41 22.45 -18.38
CA ALA A 281 11.61 21.90 -19.73
C ALA A 281 10.65 20.78 -20.18
N ARG A 282 9.70 20.31 -19.37
CA ARG A 282 8.65 19.38 -19.82
C ARG A 282 7.33 19.69 -19.12
N ASP A 283 6.22 19.68 -19.85
CA ASP A 283 4.84 19.93 -19.35
C ASP A 283 4.34 18.85 -18.34
N PHE A 284 5.23 18.05 -17.78
CA PHE A 284 4.94 16.95 -16.87
C PHE A 284 5.62 17.26 -15.53
N ASP A 285 4.86 17.33 -14.45
CA ASP A 285 5.36 17.61 -13.09
C ASP A 285 6.21 16.48 -12.49
N HIS A 286 6.44 15.44 -13.29
CA HIS A 286 7.10 14.20 -12.98
C HIS A 286 6.40 13.38 -11.87
N LYS A 287 5.07 13.38 -11.81
CA LYS A 287 4.33 12.68 -10.75
C LYS A 287 3.07 11.92 -11.21
N ASP A 288 2.93 11.64 -12.50
CA ASP A 288 1.83 10.83 -13.04
C ASP A 288 2.20 9.34 -13.12
N ILE A 289 1.39 8.44 -12.56
CA ILE A 289 1.68 6.99 -12.53
C ILE A 289 0.42 6.13 -12.75
N ILE A 290 0.57 5.06 -13.53
CA ILE A 290 -0.40 3.95 -13.60
C ILE A 290 0.28 2.68 -13.07
N MET A 291 -0.28 2.11 -12.00
CA MET A 291 0.08 0.81 -11.43
C MET A 291 -1.16 -0.09 -11.46
N ALA A 292 -1.26 -0.97 -12.46
CA ALA A 292 -2.50 -1.71 -12.67
C ALA A 292 -2.30 -3.20 -12.93
N ASN A 293 -3.20 -4.06 -12.43
CA ASN A 293 -3.20 -5.50 -12.71
C ASN A 293 -1.88 -6.22 -12.34
N ASN A 294 -1.20 -5.78 -11.28
CA ASN A 294 0.00 -6.44 -10.78
C ASN A 294 -0.32 -7.38 -9.62
N MET A 295 0.50 -8.41 -9.42
CA MET A 295 0.35 -9.40 -8.36
C MET A 295 1.60 -9.44 -7.49
N ALA A 296 1.43 -9.42 -6.16
CA ALA A 296 2.53 -9.48 -5.21
C ALA A 296 2.30 -10.55 -4.13
N LYS A 297 3.36 -11.28 -3.76
CA LYS A 297 3.34 -12.30 -2.70
C LYS A 297 4.66 -12.36 -1.94
N GLY A 298 4.58 -12.68 -0.66
CA GLY A 298 5.74 -12.94 0.20
C GLY A 298 6.16 -11.70 0.99
N SER A 299 7.26 -11.86 1.73
CA SER A 299 7.75 -10.98 2.80
C SER A 299 8.37 -9.66 2.35
N PHE A 300 7.80 -9.04 1.32
CA PHE A 300 8.01 -7.63 1.05
C PHE A 300 7.44 -6.78 2.20
N ARG A 301 8.13 -5.72 2.62
CA ARG A 301 7.58 -4.75 3.57
C ARG A 301 6.31 -4.12 3.01
N ARG A 302 6.30 -3.75 1.73
CA ARG A 302 5.10 -3.20 1.08
C ARG A 302 4.89 -3.86 -0.28
N HIS A 303 3.65 -4.21 -0.59
CA HIS A 303 3.33 -4.80 -1.90
C HIS A 303 3.17 -3.70 -2.95
N PHE A 304 2.26 -2.75 -2.74
CA PHE A 304 2.03 -1.64 -3.67
C PHE A 304 2.25 -0.30 -2.96
N ALA A 305 3.13 0.55 -3.48
CA ALA A 305 3.41 1.85 -2.87
C ALA A 305 3.48 2.97 -3.91
N MET A 306 2.84 4.09 -3.58
CA MET A 306 3.03 5.37 -4.26
C MET A 306 3.51 6.41 -3.24
N GLU A 307 4.59 7.11 -3.58
CA GLU A 307 5.17 8.16 -2.75
C GLU A 307 5.31 9.46 -3.57
N ASN A 308 4.81 10.58 -3.05
CA ASN A 308 4.91 11.90 -3.70
C ASN A 308 4.35 11.96 -5.15
N ILE A 309 3.30 11.17 -5.45
CA ILE A 309 2.61 11.12 -6.75
C ILE A 309 1.46 12.15 -6.78
N ASN A 310 1.21 12.78 -7.93
CA ASN A 310 0.20 13.83 -8.15
C ASN A 310 -0.58 13.53 -9.44
N GLY A 311 -1.46 12.53 -9.40
CA GLY A 311 -2.09 11.95 -10.59
C GLY A 311 -1.79 10.45 -10.72
N GLY A 312 -2.41 9.64 -9.88
CA GLY A 312 -2.10 8.21 -9.78
C GLY A 312 -3.31 7.31 -9.95
N ILE A 313 -3.10 6.17 -10.61
CA ILE A 313 -4.08 5.09 -10.72
C ILE A 313 -3.46 3.80 -10.18
N SER A 314 -4.07 3.22 -9.14
CA SER A 314 -3.67 1.94 -8.55
C SER A 314 -4.86 0.97 -8.58
N ILE A 315 -5.05 0.22 -9.66
CA ILE A 315 -6.29 -0.57 -9.88
C ILE A 315 -6.03 -2.01 -10.32
N GLY A 316 -6.86 -2.94 -9.86
CA GLY A 316 -6.78 -4.35 -10.23
C GLY A 316 -5.55 -5.07 -9.69
N ASN A 317 -4.77 -4.44 -8.79
CA ASN A 317 -3.63 -5.10 -8.18
C ASN A 317 -4.09 -6.08 -7.10
N VAL A 318 -3.35 -7.20 -6.96
CA VAL A 318 -3.66 -8.28 -6.04
C VAL A 318 -2.49 -8.55 -5.10
N SER A 319 -2.70 -8.28 -3.81
CA SER A 319 -1.79 -8.75 -2.76
C SER A 319 -2.22 -10.15 -2.34
N MET A 320 -1.37 -11.15 -2.55
CA MET A 320 -1.64 -12.55 -2.21
C MET A 320 -1.25 -12.90 -0.76
N GLY A 321 -0.86 -11.93 0.06
CA GLY A 321 -0.37 -12.13 1.43
C GLY A 321 1.14 -12.19 1.57
N GLY A 322 1.59 -12.06 2.81
CA GLY A 322 3.00 -11.98 3.18
C GLY A 322 3.53 -10.55 3.35
N ALA A 323 2.78 -9.52 2.96
CA ALA A 323 3.18 -8.12 3.18
C ALA A 323 3.47 -7.88 4.66
N THR A 324 4.68 -7.43 4.98
CA THR A 324 5.09 -7.37 6.39
C THR A 324 4.77 -6.04 7.03
N TRP A 325 4.61 -4.94 6.27
CA TRP A 325 4.14 -3.65 6.78
C TRP A 325 2.75 -3.33 6.21
N TRP A 326 2.64 -3.23 4.88
CA TRP A 326 1.44 -2.75 4.18
C TRP A 326 1.13 -3.53 2.90
N GLY A 327 -0.13 -3.89 2.69
CA GLY A 327 -0.59 -4.42 1.39
C GLY A 327 -0.58 -3.33 0.32
N GLU A 328 -1.10 -2.15 0.64
CA GLU A 328 -0.95 -0.95 -0.17
C GLU A 328 -0.65 0.28 0.68
N ALA A 329 0.11 1.22 0.13
CA ALA A 329 0.51 2.44 0.83
C ALA A 329 0.53 3.69 -0.07
N TYR A 330 0.02 4.79 0.46
CA TYR A 330 0.02 6.11 -0.19
C TYR A 330 0.66 7.14 0.73
N ILE A 331 1.73 7.77 0.24
CA ILE A 331 2.63 8.60 1.05
C ILE A 331 2.79 9.94 0.34
N GLN A 332 2.40 11.06 0.95
CA GLN A 332 2.61 12.39 0.33
C GLN A 332 1.93 12.56 -1.04
N CYS A 333 0.83 11.85 -1.29
CA CYS A 333 0.21 11.78 -2.60
C CYS A 333 -0.94 12.78 -2.80
N LYS A 334 -1.24 13.07 -4.05
CA LYS A 334 -2.36 13.89 -4.49
C LYS A 334 -3.11 13.25 -5.67
N ASN A 335 -4.44 13.37 -5.68
CA ASN A 335 -5.29 12.92 -6.78
C ASN A 335 -5.04 11.45 -7.19
N ILE A 336 -5.23 10.53 -6.25
CA ILE A 336 -4.99 9.09 -6.48
C ILE A 336 -6.32 8.34 -6.44
N ASN A 337 -6.54 7.48 -7.44
CA ASN A 337 -7.69 6.57 -7.49
C ASN A 337 -7.22 5.12 -7.34
N VAL A 338 -7.86 4.40 -6.41
CA VAL A 338 -7.40 3.09 -5.95
C VAL A 338 -8.53 2.07 -5.94
N LYS A 339 -8.30 0.87 -6.46
CA LYS A 339 -9.24 -0.25 -6.42
C LYS A 339 -8.52 -1.60 -6.52
N ASN A 340 -8.14 -2.17 -5.37
CA ASN A 340 -7.30 -3.38 -5.32
C ASN A 340 -7.91 -4.49 -4.45
N THR A 341 -7.40 -5.72 -4.60
CA THR A 341 -7.74 -6.86 -3.75
C THR A 341 -6.57 -7.22 -2.85
N ILE A 342 -6.73 -7.01 -1.54
CA ILE A 342 -5.65 -7.13 -0.57
C ILE A 342 -5.92 -8.28 0.38
N ARG A 343 -5.19 -9.39 0.24
CA ARG A 343 -5.11 -10.42 1.28
C ARG A 343 -3.92 -10.09 2.18
N TYR A 344 -4.19 -9.56 3.37
CA TYR A 344 -3.15 -9.23 4.34
C TYR A 344 -3.00 -10.36 5.35
N ILE A 345 -1.98 -11.20 5.12
CA ILE A 345 -1.56 -12.25 6.04
C ILE A 345 -0.15 -11.94 6.49
N ASN A 346 0.01 -11.78 7.79
CA ASN A 346 1.29 -11.50 8.41
C ASN A 346 1.35 -12.29 9.72
N ASP A 347 2.21 -13.31 9.76
CA ASP A 347 2.49 -14.03 11.00
C ASP A 347 3.13 -13.03 12.00
N PRO A 348 2.59 -12.84 13.21
CA PRO A 348 3.13 -11.93 14.20
C PRO A 348 4.62 -12.14 14.54
N LYS A 349 5.19 -13.31 14.22
CA LYS A 349 6.62 -13.60 14.36
C LYS A 349 7.49 -12.97 13.26
N ILE A 350 6.91 -12.54 12.14
CA ILE A 350 7.62 -11.87 11.06
C ILE A 350 7.81 -10.40 11.42
N LEU A 351 9.02 -10.07 11.87
CA LEU A 351 9.38 -8.75 12.38
C LEU A 351 10.26 -7.97 11.38
N ASN A 352 10.15 -8.28 10.08
CA ASN A 352 10.82 -7.56 9.00
C ASN A 352 10.68 -6.04 9.16
N GLY A 353 11.82 -5.34 9.18
CA GLY A 353 11.90 -3.89 9.37
C GLY A 353 11.36 -3.37 10.71
N HIS A 354 11.36 -4.17 11.78
CA HIS A 354 10.83 -3.79 13.10
C HIS A 354 11.43 -2.50 13.68
N ALA A 355 12.71 -2.22 13.43
CA ALA A 355 13.39 -1.03 13.94
C ALA A 355 12.70 0.28 13.50
N TRP A 356 11.98 0.26 12.37
CA TRP A 356 11.21 1.40 11.83
C TRP A 356 9.84 1.57 12.50
N LYS A 357 9.44 0.66 13.40
CA LYS A 357 8.19 0.68 14.15
C LYS A 357 6.94 0.91 13.28
N PRO A 358 6.76 0.17 12.17
CA PRO A 358 5.63 0.37 11.27
C PRO A 358 4.31 0.00 11.96
N ILE A 359 3.29 0.83 11.75
CA ILE A 359 1.90 0.41 12.03
C ILE A 359 1.53 -0.64 10.99
N LYS A 360 1.20 -1.85 11.42
CA LYS A 360 0.81 -2.95 10.54
C LYS A 360 -0.64 -2.74 10.09
N ALA A 361 -0.85 -2.62 8.77
CA ALA A 361 -2.18 -2.39 8.20
C ALA A 361 -2.28 -2.97 6.79
N ALA A 362 -3.47 -3.41 6.37
CA ALA A 362 -3.66 -3.82 4.98
C ALA A 362 -3.54 -2.62 4.02
N ILE A 363 -4.12 -1.48 4.40
CA ILE A 363 -4.05 -0.20 3.69
C ILE A 363 -3.45 0.84 4.61
N ALA A 364 -2.41 1.55 4.16
CA ALA A 364 -1.78 2.61 4.95
C ALA A 364 -1.68 3.93 4.19
N VAL A 365 -1.89 5.03 4.92
CA VAL A 365 -1.71 6.38 4.41
C VAL A 365 -0.79 7.14 5.36
N LEU A 366 0.21 7.82 4.82
CA LEU A 366 1.29 8.43 5.61
C LEU A 366 1.55 9.88 5.22
N ASN A 367 2.04 10.64 6.20
CA ASN A 367 2.46 12.03 6.09
C ASN A 367 1.31 13.01 5.85
N TYR A 368 1.08 13.41 4.60
CA TYR A 368 0.00 14.28 4.16
C TYR A 368 -0.53 13.74 2.84
N ASN A 369 -1.82 13.82 2.58
CA ASN A 369 -2.38 13.38 1.29
C ASN A 369 -3.63 14.18 0.93
N GLU A 370 -3.86 14.40 -0.36
CA GLU A 370 -4.94 15.24 -0.86
C GLU A 370 -5.72 14.54 -1.98
N GLY A 371 -7.02 14.29 -1.79
CA GLY A 371 -7.85 13.70 -2.85
C GLY A 371 -7.49 12.25 -3.14
N ILE A 372 -7.30 11.44 -2.09
CA ILE A 372 -7.09 9.98 -2.22
C ILE A 372 -8.43 9.27 -2.13
N ASN A 373 -8.81 8.55 -3.18
CA ASN A 373 -10.06 7.78 -3.25
C ASN A 373 -9.74 6.28 -3.29
N ILE A 374 -10.13 5.54 -2.26
CA ILE A 374 -9.83 4.11 -2.10
C ILE A 374 -11.12 3.29 -2.10
N ASP A 375 -11.23 2.35 -3.05
CA ASP A 375 -12.32 1.39 -3.21
C ASP A 375 -11.78 -0.06 -3.25
N SER A 376 -10.94 -0.40 -2.27
CA SER A 376 -10.26 -1.71 -2.19
C SER A 376 -11.05 -2.72 -1.37
N THR A 377 -10.90 -4.00 -1.70
CA THR A 377 -11.41 -5.14 -0.91
C THR A 377 -10.29 -5.76 -0.09
N VAL A 378 -10.48 -5.95 1.20
CA VAL A 378 -9.45 -6.46 2.13
C VAL A 378 -9.91 -7.74 2.81
N LEU A 379 -9.01 -8.72 2.90
CA LEU A 379 -9.09 -9.85 3.81
C LEU A 379 -7.90 -9.82 4.77
N ILE A 380 -8.16 -9.59 6.07
CA ILE A 380 -7.17 -9.84 7.12
C ILE A 380 -7.23 -11.32 7.47
N GLY A 381 -6.19 -12.09 7.12
CA GLY A 381 -6.23 -13.54 7.28
C GLY A 381 -5.92 -14.02 8.71
N LYS A 382 -6.26 -15.28 8.97
CA LYS A 382 -6.10 -15.97 10.27
C LYS A 382 -4.73 -15.73 10.92
N GLY A 383 -4.76 -15.51 12.24
CA GLY A 383 -3.55 -15.26 13.05
C GLY A 383 -2.95 -13.86 12.92
N THR A 384 -3.43 -13.03 11.98
CA THR A 384 -2.84 -11.71 11.73
C THR A 384 -3.36 -10.65 12.71
N ARG A 385 -2.45 -9.89 13.32
CA ARG A 385 -2.77 -8.70 14.12
C ARG A 385 -2.42 -7.43 13.35
N ALA A 386 -3.43 -6.65 12.95
CA ALA A 386 -3.26 -5.47 12.11
C ALA A 386 -4.51 -4.58 12.11
N TYR A 387 -4.39 -3.41 11.49
CA TYR A 387 -5.53 -2.59 11.09
C TYR A 387 -5.98 -2.95 9.68
N GLY A 388 -7.27 -2.77 9.38
CA GLY A 388 -7.75 -2.81 7.99
C GLY A 388 -7.18 -1.64 7.19
N PHE A 389 -7.41 -0.43 7.70
CA PHE A 389 -6.91 0.83 7.20
C PHE A 389 -6.28 1.64 8.33
N ALA A 390 -5.15 2.31 8.06
CA ALA A 390 -4.50 3.18 9.03
C ALA A 390 -3.93 4.46 8.43
N ILE A 391 -4.21 5.59 9.08
CA ILE A 391 -3.38 6.79 8.97
C ILE A 391 -2.20 6.62 9.94
N ALA A 392 -1.09 6.09 9.44
CA ALA A 392 0.01 5.62 10.28
C ALA A 392 0.91 6.75 10.79
N THR A 393 1.09 7.82 10.01
CA THR A 393 1.89 8.99 10.42
C THR A 393 1.25 10.24 9.87
N GLN A 394 1.34 11.32 10.64
CA GLN A 394 0.78 12.61 10.25
C GLN A 394 1.82 13.72 10.43
N THR A 395 2.39 14.15 9.30
CA THR A 395 3.26 15.34 9.22
C THR A 395 2.54 16.51 8.53
N GLY A 396 1.35 16.27 7.96
CA GLY A 396 0.47 17.31 7.44
C GLY A 396 -1.00 16.87 7.34
N GLU A 397 -1.77 17.48 6.44
CA GLU A 397 -3.21 17.24 6.31
C GLU A 397 -3.52 16.01 5.44
N HIS A 398 -4.62 15.32 5.77
CA HIS A 398 -5.13 14.18 5.01
C HIS A 398 -6.57 14.45 4.56
N HIS A 399 -6.82 14.33 3.25
CA HIS A 399 -8.13 14.37 2.61
C HIS A 399 -8.38 13.06 1.87
N ILE A 400 -9.15 12.16 2.50
CA ILE A 400 -9.30 10.78 2.07
C ILE A 400 -10.78 10.41 1.93
N THR A 401 -11.11 9.70 0.86
CA THR A 401 -12.39 9.04 0.65
C THR A 401 -12.17 7.53 0.62
N LEU A 402 -12.95 6.77 1.40
CA LEU A 402 -12.89 5.31 1.49
C LEU A 402 -14.26 4.70 1.17
N SER A 403 -14.25 3.62 0.39
CA SER A 403 -15.36 2.70 0.11
C SER A 403 -14.81 1.26 -0.01
N GLY A 404 -15.67 0.30 -0.35
CA GLY A 404 -15.26 -1.09 -0.57
C GLY A 404 -15.61 -2.01 0.59
N SER A 405 -14.80 -3.04 0.85
CA SER A 405 -15.10 -4.02 1.91
C SER A 405 -13.88 -4.54 2.65
N MET A 406 -14.06 -4.90 3.92
CA MET A 406 -13.03 -5.53 4.75
C MET A 406 -13.58 -6.70 5.55
N LEU A 407 -12.98 -7.88 5.40
CA LEU A 407 -13.25 -9.06 6.21
C LEU A 407 -12.07 -9.34 7.14
N ASN A 408 -12.35 -9.48 8.44
CA ASN A 408 -11.37 -9.90 9.44
C ASN A 408 -11.57 -11.36 9.84
N GLU A 409 -10.65 -12.22 9.40
CA GLU A 409 -10.44 -13.57 9.94
C GLU A 409 -9.24 -13.64 10.89
N GLY A 410 -8.54 -12.51 11.09
CA GLY A 410 -7.34 -12.39 11.91
C GLY A 410 -7.64 -12.35 13.41
N SER A 411 -6.87 -11.56 14.15
CA SER A 411 -7.09 -11.37 15.58
C SER A 411 -8.50 -10.82 15.85
N PRO A 412 -9.23 -11.35 16.85
CA PRO A 412 -10.52 -10.81 17.26
C PRO A 412 -10.40 -9.41 17.89
N THR A 413 -9.19 -8.89 18.10
CA THR A 413 -8.97 -7.54 18.62
C THR A 413 -8.66 -6.49 17.54
N ASN A 414 -8.64 -6.90 16.27
CA ASN A 414 -8.33 -6.00 15.16
C ASN A 414 -9.38 -4.90 15.03
N THR A 415 -8.91 -3.73 14.62
CA THR A 415 -9.74 -2.55 14.33
C THR A 415 -9.75 -2.31 12.82
N ALA A 416 -10.92 -2.03 12.24
CA ALA A 416 -11.03 -1.78 10.80
C ALA A 416 -10.33 -0.47 10.43
N LEU A 417 -10.65 0.64 11.11
CA LEU A 417 -10.14 1.97 10.78
C LEU A 417 -9.35 2.59 11.94
N LEU A 418 -8.07 2.89 11.73
CA LEU A 418 -7.28 3.76 12.61
C LEU A 418 -7.16 5.15 11.99
N LEU A 419 -7.91 6.11 12.55
CA LEU A 419 -7.99 7.49 12.05
C LEU A 419 -7.22 8.43 12.97
N ASN A 420 -6.03 8.85 12.55
CA ASN A 420 -5.20 9.78 13.30
C ASN A 420 -5.35 11.20 12.74
N GLN A 421 -6.29 11.97 13.32
CA GLN A 421 -6.59 13.38 13.06
C GLN A 421 -6.63 13.79 11.56
N PRO A 422 -7.35 13.07 10.67
CA PRO A 422 -7.47 13.49 9.28
C PRO A 422 -8.12 14.88 9.19
N LYS A 423 -7.68 15.71 8.25
CA LYS A 423 -8.34 17.00 8.01
C LYS A 423 -9.78 16.77 7.50
N SER A 424 -9.91 15.84 6.56
CA SER A 424 -11.18 15.36 6.03
C SER A 424 -11.09 13.87 5.76
N PHE A 425 -12.00 13.09 6.34
CA PHE A 425 -12.14 11.67 6.07
C PHE A 425 -13.60 11.36 5.75
N ARG A 426 -13.85 10.80 4.57
CA ARG A 426 -15.19 10.39 4.13
C ARG A 426 -15.18 8.88 3.93
N VAL A 427 -16.03 8.16 4.64
CA VAL A 427 -16.27 6.73 4.39
C VAL A 427 -17.72 6.55 3.93
N HIS A 428 -17.91 5.80 2.86
CA HIS A 428 -19.24 5.60 2.29
C HIS A 428 -19.36 4.25 1.60
N ASN A 429 -20.55 3.64 1.66
CA ASN A 429 -20.82 2.33 1.06
C ASN A 429 -19.76 1.28 1.43
N PHE A 430 -19.35 1.27 2.70
CA PHE A 430 -18.23 0.48 3.19
C PHE A 430 -18.74 -0.69 4.06
N ASP A 431 -18.40 -1.93 3.68
CA ASP A 431 -18.76 -3.15 4.42
C ASP A 431 -17.57 -3.62 5.28
N THR A 432 -17.74 -3.76 6.59
CA THR A 432 -16.72 -4.37 7.46
C THR A 432 -17.30 -5.53 8.27
N ARG A 433 -16.58 -6.66 8.34
CA ARG A 433 -17.02 -7.84 9.10
C ARG A 433 -15.93 -8.44 9.98
N GLY A 434 -16.31 -8.87 11.18
CA GLY A 434 -15.47 -9.64 12.10
C GLY A 434 -14.46 -8.83 12.92
N PHE A 435 -14.49 -7.50 12.83
CA PHE A 435 -13.64 -6.62 13.64
C PHE A 435 -14.25 -6.41 15.04
N SER A 436 -13.42 -6.23 16.08
CA SER A 436 -13.92 -5.76 17.38
C SER A 436 -14.16 -4.26 17.39
N ARG A 437 -13.68 -3.54 16.38
CA ARG A 437 -13.89 -2.11 16.29
C ARG A 437 -13.97 -1.63 14.87
N VAL A 438 -14.96 -0.80 14.58
CA VAL A 438 -15.07 -0.16 13.26
C VAL A 438 -14.05 0.97 13.17
N ALA A 439 -14.05 1.90 14.11
CA ALA A 439 -13.11 3.01 14.09
C ALA A 439 -12.48 3.32 15.46
N GLN A 440 -11.16 3.54 15.45
CA GLN A 440 -10.41 4.17 16.53
C GLN A 440 -9.92 5.54 16.06
N ILE A 441 -10.38 6.59 16.73
CA ILE A 441 -10.26 7.96 16.24
C ILE A 441 -9.41 8.79 17.20
N THR A 442 -8.48 9.56 16.64
CA THR A 442 -7.91 10.73 17.29
C THR A 442 -8.40 11.98 16.55
N SER A 443 -8.90 12.99 17.26
CA SER A 443 -9.50 14.18 16.64
C SER A 443 -9.04 15.49 17.31
N LYS A 444 -9.17 16.61 16.59
CA LYS A 444 -8.89 17.98 17.04
C LYS A 444 -9.80 18.99 16.31
N PRO A 445 -9.90 20.25 16.74
CA PRO A 445 -10.64 21.27 16.01
C PRO A 445 -10.23 21.32 14.52
N GLY A 446 -11.24 21.38 13.63
CA GLY A 446 -11.05 21.39 12.18
C GLY A 446 -10.95 20.01 11.51
N VAL A 447 -10.89 18.91 12.26
CA VAL A 447 -11.06 17.54 11.73
C VAL A 447 -12.51 17.32 11.35
N ASN A 448 -12.76 16.76 10.16
CA ASN A 448 -14.09 16.37 9.71
C ASN A 448 -14.11 14.90 9.31
N ILE A 449 -14.98 14.11 9.94
CA ILE A 449 -15.17 12.68 9.65
C ILE A 449 -16.63 12.47 9.29
N THR A 450 -16.89 11.90 8.11
CA THR A 450 -18.23 11.56 7.64
C THR A 450 -18.30 10.07 7.34
N SER A 451 -19.30 9.38 7.88
CA SER A 451 -19.66 8.00 7.56
C SER A 451 -21.06 7.98 6.97
N SER A 452 -21.25 7.29 5.85
CA SER A 452 -22.58 7.23 5.21
C SER A 452 -22.87 5.91 4.50
N ASN A 453 -24.06 5.36 4.73
CA ASN A 453 -24.52 4.12 4.10
C ASN A 453 -23.53 2.95 4.27
N CYS A 454 -22.82 2.89 5.41
CA CYS A 454 -21.89 1.82 5.71
C CYS A 454 -22.58 0.64 6.41
N TYR A 455 -22.06 -0.57 6.23
CA TYR A 455 -22.51 -1.77 6.93
C TYR A 455 -21.37 -2.34 7.77
N HIS A 456 -21.60 -2.50 9.06
CA HIS A 456 -20.60 -2.97 10.01
C HIS A 456 -21.12 -4.14 10.82
N GLU A 457 -20.52 -5.32 10.65
CA GLU A 457 -20.78 -6.51 11.46
C GLU A 457 -19.57 -6.77 12.37
N LEU A 458 -19.74 -6.50 13.66
CA LEU A 458 -18.69 -6.70 14.66
C LEU A 458 -18.73 -8.13 15.21
N ASN A 459 -17.66 -8.53 15.89
CA ASN A 459 -17.51 -9.88 16.44
C ASN A 459 -18.27 -10.15 17.76
N GLY A 460 -19.23 -9.31 18.15
CA GLY A 460 -20.08 -9.52 19.33
C GLY A 460 -19.55 -8.98 20.66
N SER A 461 -18.26 -8.58 20.75
CA SER A 461 -17.67 -7.93 21.94
C SER A 461 -17.10 -6.55 21.60
N GLY A 462 -17.50 -5.99 20.46
CA GLY A 462 -16.87 -4.84 19.85
C GLY A 462 -17.55 -3.49 20.11
N VAL A 463 -16.79 -2.42 19.88
CA VAL A 463 -17.26 -1.03 19.89
C VAL A 463 -17.35 -0.54 18.45
N GLY A 464 -18.43 0.11 18.01
CA GLY A 464 -18.52 0.66 16.66
C GLY A 464 -17.46 1.75 16.41
N MET A 465 -17.81 3.01 16.59
CA MET A 465 -16.86 4.12 16.52
C MET A 465 -16.42 4.53 17.92
N SER A 466 -15.12 4.68 18.13
CA SER A 466 -14.54 5.08 19.41
C SER A 466 -13.46 6.14 19.26
N ILE A 467 -13.51 7.15 20.13
CA ILE A 467 -12.43 8.12 20.28
C ILE A 467 -11.41 7.58 21.28
N ALA A 468 -10.16 7.50 20.84
CA ALA A 468 -9.02 7.26 21.70
C ALA A 468 -8.56 8.56 22.38
N ARG A 469 -8.52 9.67 21.64
CA ARG A 469 -8.13 11.01 22.13
C ARG A 469 -8.82 12.10 21.30
N SER A 470 -9.45 13.08 21.93
CA SER A 470 -10.06 14.20 21.21
C SER A 470 -10.09 15.47 22.06
N ASN A 471 -9.99 16.62 21.40
CA ASN A 471 -10.29 17.94 21.97
C ASN A 471 -11.15 18.82 21.02
N GLY A 472 -11.75 18.24 19.98
CA GLY A 472 -12.64 18.92 19.03
C GLY A 472 -12.87 18.11 17.75
N GLY A 473 -13.45 18.75 16.74
CA GLY A 473 -13.74 18.16 15.43
C GLY A 473 -15.22 17.84 15.22
N THR A 474 -15.56 17.50 13.98
CA THR A 474 -16.92 17.19 13.53
C THR A 474 -16.99 15.73 13.10
N ILE A 475 -17.96 15.00 13.65
CA ILE A 475 -18.28 13.63 13.23
C ILE A 475 -19.75 13.59 12.79
N SER A 476 -19.98 13.13 11.57
CA SER A 476 -21.32 12.95 11.00
C SER A 476 -21.50 11.52 10.49
N ILE A 477 -22.53 10.85 10.97
CA ILE A 477 -22.87 9.46 10.65
C ILE A 477 -24.30 9.47 10.12
N ASP A 478 -24.53 8.91 8.93
CA ASP A 478 -25.85 8.93 8.27
C ASP A 478 -26.15 7.64 7.51
N GLY A 479 -27.22 6.94 7.87
CA GLY A 479 -27.66 5.74 7.15
C GLY A 479 -26.83 4.48 7.39
N ASP A 480 -25.93 4.49 8.38
CA ASP A 480 -25.07 3.35 8.69
C ASP A 480 -25.85 2.22 9.40
N THR A 481 -25.33 1.00 9.33
CA THR A 481 -25.79 -0.16 10.10
C THR A 481 -24.66 -0.76 10.92
N TYR A 482 -24.88 -0.94 12.22
CA TYR A 482 -23.94 -1.55 13.15
C TYR A 482 -24.55 -2.78 13.82
N ASN A 483 -23.96 -3.95 13.62
CA ASN A 483 -24.44 -5.22 14.14
C ASN A 483 -23.44 -5.85 15.11
N GLY A 484 -23.95 -6.48 16.17
CA GLY A 484 -23.13 -7.20 17.14
C GLY A 484 -22.27 -6.29 18.03
N VAL A 485 -22.78 -5.11 18.39
CA VAL A 485 -22.04 -4.13 19.21
C VAL A 485 -22.33 -4.26 20.71
N GLU A 486 -21.31 -4.06 21.54
CA GLU A 486 -21.49 -3.75 22.96
C GLU A 486 -21.76 -2.25 23.15
N THR A 487 -21.08 -1.38 22.39
CA THR A 487 -21.36 0.05 22.35
C THR A 487 -21.19 0.57 20.93
N ALA A 488 -22.23 1.13 20.33
CA ALA A 488 -22.12 1.61 18.94
C ALA A 488 -21.21 2.84 18.85
N PHE A 489 -21.39 3.81 19.75
CA PHE A 489 -20.65 5.08 19.70
C PHE A 489 -20.02 5.44 21.04
N LYS A 490 -18.69 5.54 21.11
CA LYS A 490 -17.96 6.06 22.28
C LYS A 490 -17.20 7.31 21.87
N LEU A 491 -17.86 8.47 21.92
CA LEU A 491 -17.43 9.70 21.25
C LEU A 491 -17.37 10.91 22.20
N PRO A 492 -16.41 10.95 23.14
CA PRO A 492 -16.16 12.12 23.99
C PRO A 492 -15.43 13.27 23.27
N ASN A 493 -15.60 14.50 23.78
CA ASN A 493 -14.77 15.67 23.52
C ASN A 493 -14.69 16.10 22.04
N ILE A 494 -15.85 16.22 21.38
CA ILE A 494 -15.97 16.68 19.98
C ILE A 494 -16.78 17.97 19.87
N ASP A 495 -16.57 18.73 18.80
CA ASP A 495 -17.27 20.00 18.61
C ASP A 495 -18.71 19.75 18.15
N ASN A 496 -18.88 18.99 17.06
CA ASN A 496 -20.17 18.67 16.47
C ASN A 496 -20.31 17.15 16.29
N LEU A 497 -21.41 16.59 16.79
CA LEU A 497 -21.78 15.20 16.58
C LEU A 497 -23.15 15.13 15.91
N SER A 498 -23.24 14.39 14.81
CA SER A 498 -24.51 14.05 14.16
C SER A 498 -24.57 12.55 13.89
N ILE A 499 -25.62 11.89 14.37
CA ILE A 499 -25.89 10.46 14.13
C ILE A 499 -27.35 10.34 13.68
N ASN A 500 -27.55 10.11 12.38
CA ASN A 500 -28.86 10.10 11.76
C ASN A 500 -29.12 8.79 11.03
N ASN A 501 -30.39 8.39 10.98
CA ASN A 501 -30.86 7.29 10.13
C ASN A 501 -30.08 5.97 10.34
N THR A 502 -29.44 5.79 11.50
CA THR A 502 -28.54 4.66 11.78
C THR A 502 -29.33 3.51 12.38
N ARG A 503 -29.02 2.28 11.94
CA ARG A 503 -29.54 1.05 12.55
C ARG A 503 -28.48 0.40 13.43
N VAL A 504 -28.86 -0.03 14.63
CA VAL A 504 -27.95 -0.67 15.58
C VAL A 504 -28.58 -1.95 16.14
N SER A 505 -27.82 -3.04 16.15
CA SER A 505 -28.18 -4.27 16.88
C SER A 505 -27.07 -4.67 17.84
N GLY A 506 -27.45 -4.93 19.10
CA GLY A 506 -26.51 -5.24 20.18
C GLY A 506 -27.19 -5.26 21.55
N ASN A 507 -26.43 -5.66 22.57
CA ASN A 507 -26.95 -5.87 23.93
C ASN A 507 -26.50 -4.82 24.96
N GLY A 508 -25.74 -3.80 24.54
CA GLY A 508 -25.20 -2.79 25.44
C GLY A 508 -25.76 -1.39 25.20
N ARG A 509 -24.92 -0.44 24.81
CA ARG A 509 -25.26 0.99 24.73
C ARG A 509 -25.30 1.51 23.30
N PHE A 510 -26.24 2.41 23.02
CA PHE A 510 -26.26 3.12 21.76
C PHE A 510 -25.08 4.08 21.71
N ALA A 511 -24.93 4.93 22.75
CA ALA A 511 -23.82 5.86 22.82
C ALA A 511 -23.31 6.10 24.24
N SER A 512 -22.02 6.41 24.33
CA SER A 512 -21.32 6.93 25.51
C SER A 512 -20.61 8.22 25.11
N LEU A 513 -21.10 9.34 25.64
CA LEU A 513 -20.78 10.69 25.19
C LEU A 513 -20.30 11.55 26.38
N SER A 514 -19.44 12.52 26.11
CA SER A 514 -19.07 13.57 27.06
C SER A 514 -18.43 14.75 26.32
N GLY A 515 -18.31 15.91 26.98
CA GLY A 515 -17.58 17.07 26.47
C GLY A 515 -17.96 17.54 25.05
N ILE A 516 -19.23 17.43 24.64
CA ILE A 516 -19.66 17.94 23.32
C ILE A 516 -19.73 19.47 23.37
N LYS A 517 -19.06 20.18 22.45
CA LYS A 517 -18.82 21.63 22.63
C LYS A 517 -19.78 22.56 21.90
N ARG A 518 -20.39 22.13 20.79
CA ARG A 518 -21.21 23.01 19.93
C ARG A 518 -22.56 22.44 19.54
N SER A 519 -22.61 21.18 19.09
CA SER A 519 -23.88 20.56 18.65
C SER A 519 -23.89 19.04 18.82
N LEU A 520 -25.04 18.53 19.26
CA LEU A 520 -25.36 17.11 19.38
C LEU A 520 -26.70 16.81 18.69
N VAL A 521 -26.66 16.04 17.61
CA VAL A 521 -27.85 15.60 16.87
C VAL A 521 -27.86 14.09 16.82
N ILE A 522 -28.91 13.47 17.34
CA ILE A 522 -29.16 12.02 17.27
C ILE A 522 -30.61 11.81 16.86
N THR A 523 -30.88 11.58 15.57
CA THR A 523 -32.25 11.53 15.07
C THR A 523 -32.55 10.35 14.14
N ASN A 524 -33.80 9.88 14.14
CA ASN A 524 -34.29 8.84 13.23
C ASN A 524 -33.49 7.52 13.30
N ASN A 525 -32.89 7.20 14.45
CA ASN A 525 -32.12 5.98 14.63
C ASN A 525 -33.02 4.83 15.12
N ASN A 526 -32.64 3.59 14.80
CA ASN A 526 -33.40 2.42 15.18
C ASN A 526 -32.51 1.35 15.83
N VAL A 527 -32.92 0.87 17.00
CA VAL A 527 -32.32 -0.30 17.67
C VAL A 527 -33.19 -1.52 17.42
N THR A 528 -32.58 -2.57 16.86
CA THR A 528 -33.28 -3.82 16.49
C THR A 528 -32.92 -4.99 17.41
N SER A 529 -32.76 -4.74 18.71
CA SER A 529 -32.51 -5.78 19.72
C SER A 529 -33.66 -5.89 20.72
N ASP A 530 -33.69 -6.98 21.48
CA ASP A 530 -34.75 -7.28 22.47
C ASP A 530 -34.81 -6.26 23.62
N LYS A 531 -33.75 -5.45 23.80
CA LYS A 531 -33.64 -4.47 24.88
C LYS A 531 -33.33 -3.09 24.31
N ASN A 532 -33.97 -2.06 24.87
CA ASN A 532 -33.62 -0.69 24.55
C ASN A 532 -32.14 -0.43 24.88
N MET A 533 -31.44 0.24 23.97
CA MET A 533 -30.05 0.65 24.19
C MET A 533 -30.00 2.10 24.67
N SER A 534 -29.10 2.40 25.62
CA SER A 534 -29.05 3.73 26.23
C SER A 534 -28.02 4.66 25.59
N ILE A 535 -28.30 5.95 25.61
CA ILE A 535 -27.33 7.05 25.48
C ILE A 535 -26.92 7.43 26.91
N LEU A 536 -25.62 7.35 27.20
CA LEU A 536 -25.00 7.77 28.46
C LEU A 536 -24.17 9.04 28.24
N TYR A 537 -24.52 10.13 28.93
CA TYR A 537 -23.70 11.33 29.04
C TYR A 537 -23.00 11.37 30.42
N SER A 538 -21.66 11.39 30.46
CA SER A 538 -20.89 11.09 31.70
C SER A 538 -20.36 12.28 32.49
N GLU A 539 -20.53 13.53 32.04
CA GLU A 539 -19.96 14.74 32.68
C GLU A 539 -21.03 15.68 33.28
N GLY A 540 -22.02 15.12 33.99
CA GLY A 540 -23.11 15.91 34.59
C GLY A 540 -24.17 16.34 33.56
N PRO A 541 -24.88 17.47 33.76
CA PRO A 541 -25.88 17.92 32.80
C PRO A 541 -25.24 18.20 31.43
N SER A 542 -26.02 18.04 30.36
CA SER A 542 -25.57 18.41 29.02
C SER A 542 -25.15 19.88 28.98
N PRO A 543 -24.08 20.22 28.26
CA PRO A 543 -23.65 21.60 28.09
C PRO A 543 -24.74 22.43 27.38
N ASP A 544 -24.69 23.75 27.54
CA ASP A 544 -25.68 24.65 26.92
C ASP A 544 -25.40 24.82 25.43
N ILE A 545 -25.76 23.79 24.67
CA ILE A 545 -25.47 23.64 23.25
C ILE A 545 -26.74 23.20 22.50
N ALA A 546 -26.67 23.19 21.16
CA ALA A 546 -27.76 22.68 20.34
C ALA A 546 -27.85 21.15 20.45
N VAL A 547 -28.78 20.67 21.29
CA VAL A 547 -29.10 19.24 21.48
C VAL A 547 -30.43 18.88 20.82
N ASN A 548 -30.42 17.94 19.87
CA ASN A 548 -31.61 17.38 19.23
C ASN A 548 -31.57 15.85 19.29
N ILE A 549 -32.46 15.24 20.08
CA ILE A 549 -32.54 13.78 20.26
C ILE A 549 -33.99 13.37 20.08
N ASN A 550 -34.37 13.07 18.84
CA ASN A 550 -35.77 12.88 18.45
C ASN A 550 -35.94 11.68 17.50
N ASN A 551 -37.15 11.11 17.46
CA ASN A 551 -37.53 10.02 16.55
C ASN A 551 -36.61 8.79 16.60
N ASN A 552 -36.09 8.46 17.78
CA ASN A 552 -35.23 7.30 17.97
C ASN A 552 -36.04 6.12 18.52
N ILE A 553 -36.03 4.99 17.83
CA ILE A 553 -36.77 3.78 18.22
C ILE A 553 -35.83 2.84 18.98
N GLY A 554 -36.28 2.35 20.14
CA GLY A 554 -35.48 1.43 20.99
C GLY A 554 -34.28 2.09 21.67
N ILE A 555 -34.22 3.42 21.72
CA ILE A 555 -33.12 4.18 22.34
C ILE A 555 -33.63 5.01 23.51
N ASN A 556 -33.06 4.79 24.69
CA ASN A 556 -33.36 5.59 25.88
C ASN A 556 -32.22 6.59 26.14
N SER A 557 -32.51 7.84 26.51
CA SER A 557 -31.49 8.84 26.81
C SER A 557 -31.46 9.20 28.29
N ASN A 558 -30.27 9.35 28.87
CA ASN A 558 -30.11 9.88 30.23
C ASN A 558 -29.67 11.34 30.26
N ILE A 559 -29.71 12.04 29.12
CA ILE A 559 -29.28 13.43 29.03
C ILE A 559 -30.19 14.32 29.87
N THR A 560 -29.60 15.06 30.81
CA THR A 560 -30.28 16.00 31.68
C THR A 560 -29.77 17.41 31.44
N TYR A 561 -30.65 18.41 31.57
CA TYR A 561 -30.28 19.82 31.58
C TYR A 561 -30.04 20.29 33.02
N SER A 562 -29.31 21.39 33.19
CA SER A 562 -29.17 22.08 34.47
C SER A 562 -30.40 22.96 34.73
N GLN A 563 -30.62 23.27 36.01
CA GLN A 563 -31.65 24.24 36.41
C GLN A 563 -31.39 25.63 35.81
N SER A 564 -30.12 26.05 35.78
CA SER A 564 -29.73 27.33 35.16
C SER A 564 -30.04 27.42 33.66
N GLN A 565 -29.94 26.32 32.92
CA GLN A 565 -30.31 26.28 31.51
C GLN A 565 -31.83 26.41 31.31
N LEU A 566 -32.61 25.78 32.20
CA LEU A 566 -34.07 25.87 32.18
C LEU A 566 -34.53 27.32 32.43
N GLU A 567 -33.91 27.99 33.41
CA GLU A 567 -34.28 29.33 33.90
C GLU A 567 -33.73 30.48 33.06
N SER A 568 -32.61 30.30 32.35
CA SER A 568 -32.05 31.38 31.53
C SER A 568 -32.79 31.52 30.20
N ILE A 569 -33.38 32.69 29.93
CA ILE A 569 -34.00 32.97 28.62
C ILE A 569 -32.99 32.88 27.48
N ASN A 570 -31.71 33.18 27.76
CA ASN A 570 -30.62 33.19 26.78
C ASN A 570 -29.98 31.81 26.56
N SER A 571 -30.42 30.78 27.29
CA SER A 571 -29.89 29.43 27.10
C SER A 571 -30.19 28.90 25.70
N VAL A 572 -29.31 28.06 25.16
CA VAL A 572 -29.53 27.43 23.85
C VAL A 572 -30.78 26.54 23.89
N LEU A 573 -31.08 25.93 25.05
CA LEU A 573 -32.33 25.21 25.30
C LEU A 573 -33.55 26.07 24.98
N ASN A 574 -33.63 27.29 25.51
CA ASN A 574 -34.77 28.19 25.32
C ASN A 574 -34.76 28.92 23.98
N GLN A 575 -33.58 29.28 23.47
CA GLN A 575 -33.43 30.07 22.23
C GLN A 575 -33.62 29.25 20.94
N LYS A 576 -33.16 28.00 20.91
CA LYS A 576 -33.09 27.22 19.66
C LYS A 576 -33.85 25.90 19.70
N ASN A 577 -34.15 25.42 20.89
CA ASN A 577 -34.53 24.04 21.11
C ASN A 577 -35.91 23.90 21.77
N LYS A 578 -36.71 24.97 21.82
CA LYS A 578 -37.99 25.01 22.52
C LYS A 578 -39.17 24.93 21.56
N TYR A 579 -40.14 24.07 21.90
CA TYR A 579 -41.41 23.95 21.20
C TYR A 579 -42.47 23.39 22.17
N ALA A 580 -43.73 23.75 21.94
CA ALA A 580 -44.86 23.32 22.75
C ALA A 580 -44.92 21.79 22.82
N GLY A 581 -45.04 21.25 24.04
CA GLY A 581 -45.05 19.82 24.28
C GLY A 581 -43.66 19.16 24.36
N LYS A 582 -42.56 19.89 24.15
CA LYS A 582 -41.21 19.33 24.35
C LYS A 582 -41.01 18.89 25.80
N SER A 583 -40.62 17.63 26.01
CA SER A 583 -40.22 17.12 27.32
C SER A 583 -38.70 17.07 27.50
N ILE A 584 -38.22 17.42 28.68
CA ILE A 584 -36.80 17.34 29.07
C ILE A 584 -36.66 16.84 30.51
N SER A 585 -35.50 16.29 30.83
CA SER A 585 -35.12 15.96 32.22
C SER A 585 -34.16 17.02 32.77
N VAL A 586 -34.35 17.46 34.02
CA VAL A 586 -33.50 18.45 34.70
C VAL A 586 -33.00 17.89 36.02
N GLY A 587 -31.71 18.08 36.34
CA GLY A 587 -31.11 17.69 37.61
C GLY A 587 -31.33 16.20 37.97
N ASN A 588 -31.97 15.93 39.11
CA ASN A 588 -32.34 14.59 39.62
C ASN A 588 -33.46 13.89 38.80
N LYS A 589 -33.47 14.06 37.47
CA LYS A 589 -34.47 13.51 36.52
C LYS A 589 -35.90 14.05 36.72
N ALA A 590 -36.06 15.27 37.22
CA ALA A 590 -37.36 15.94 37.17
C ALA A 590 -37.74 16.20 35.71
N VAL A 591 -38.95 15.80 35.31
CA VAL A 591 -39.41 15.95 33.92
C VAL A 591 -40.19 17.25 33.78
N PHE A 592 -39.78 18.07 32.83
CA PHE A 592 -40.44 19.33 32.48
C PHE A 592 -40.98 19.26 31.06
N VAL A 593 -42.13 19.89 30.82
CA VAL A 593 -42.74 20.05 29.50
C VAL A 593 -42.88 21.53 29.16
N SER A 594 -42.51 21.92 27.94
CA SER A 594 -42.66 23.29 27.49
C SER A 594 -44.10 23.62 27.13
N LEU A 595 -44.61 24.76 27.60
CA LEU A 595 -45.97 25.22 27.32
C LEU A 595 -46.10 26.07 26.05
N GLY A 596 -45.01 26.36 25.34
CA GLY A 596 -45.03 27.21 24.16
C GLY A 596 -43.71 27.22 23.40
N ASN A 597 -43.69 27.87 22.24
CA ASN A 597 -42.52 27.93 21.37
C ASN A 597 -41.58 29.09 21.70
N ASP A 598 -42.10 30.19 22.27
CA ASP A 598 -41.30 31.38 22.57
C ASP A 598 -40.25 31.09 23.66
N PRO A 599 -39.03 31.67 23.58
CA PRO A 599 -38.00 31.48 24.60
C PRO A 599 -38.48 31.76 26.02
N ALA A 600 -39.37 32.74 26.20
CA ALA A 600 -39.97 33.12 27.49
C ALA A 600 -41.12 32.21 27.97
N SER A 601 -41.59 31.25 27.15
CA SER A 601 -42.71 30.37 27.52
C SER A 601 -42.39 29.55 28.78
N PRO A 602 -43.35 29.27 29.67
CA PRO A 602 -43.05 28.51 30.89
C PRO A 602 -42.71 27.04 30.60
N TRP A 603 -41.91 26.45 31.49
CA TRP A 603 -41.71 25.00 31.63
C TRP A 603 -42.54 24.48 32.80
N LEU A 604 -43.39 23.48 32.57
CA LEU A 604 -44.20 22.84 33.61
C LEU A 604 -43.50 21.58 34.12
N ASN A 605 -43.24 21.51 35.43
CA ASN A 605 -42.78 20.29 36.08
C ASN A 605 -43.94 19.29 36.18
N LEU A 606 -43.80 18.11 35.57
CA LEU A 606 -44.88 17.13 35.51
C LEU A 606 -45.25 16.50 36.86
N THR A 607 -44.32 16.48 37.82
CA THR A 607 -44.58 15.89 39.14
C THR A 607 -45.17 16.90 40.11
N THR A 608 -44.60 18.10 40.17
CA THR A 608 -44.98 19.13 41.16
C THR A 608 -46.02 20.12 40.64
N GLN A 609 -46.31 20.11 39.34
CA GLN A 609 -47.19 21.07 38.64
C GLN A 609 -46.71 22.53 38.74
N LYS A 610 -45.48 22.78 39.22
CA LYS A 610 -44.89 24.11 39.27
C LYS A 610 -44.38 24.53 37.90
N GLN A 611 -44.56 25.81 37.59
CA GLN A 611 -44.03 26.43 36.37
C GLN A 611 -42.72 27.16 36.65
N VAL A 612 -41.78 27.06 35.71
CA VAL A 612 -40.55 27.85 35.67
C VAL A 612 -40.62 28.73 34.43
N LYS A 613 -40.57 30.05 34.62
CA LYS A 613 -40.52 31.02 33.51
C LYS A 613 -39.07 31.43 33.28
N PRO A 614 -38.53 31.25 32.06
CA PRO A 614 -37.19 31.72 31.77
C PRO A 614 -37.08 33.24 31.85
N SER A 615 -36.02 33.76 32.46
CA SER A 615 -35.74 35.20 32.63
C SER A 615 -34.32 35.56 32.21
N GLY A 616 -34.09 36.85 31.94
CA GLY A 616 -32.78 37.39 31.54
C GLY A 616 -31.87 37.81 32.69
N GLU A 617 -32.35 37.71 33.94
CA GLU A 617 -31.59 38.04 35.14
C GLU A 617 -30.88 36.78 35.64
N SER A 618 -29.54 36.86 35.72
CA SER A 618 -28.63 35.84 36.24
C SER A 618 -28.58 35.81 37.76
#